data_AF-A0A090BUZ7-F1
#
_entry.id   AF-A0A090BUZ7-F1
#
_cell.length_a   1.000
_cell.length_b   1.000
_cell.length_c   1.000
_cell.angle_alpha   90.00
_cell.angle_beta   90.00
_cell.angle_gamma   90.00
#
_symmetry.space_group_name_H-M   'P 1'
#
loop_
_entity.id
_entity.type
_entity.pdbx_description
1 polymer ?
#
loop_
_entity_poly.entity_id
_entity_poly.type
_entity_poly.pdbx_seq_one_letter_code
_entity_poly.pdbx_strand_id
1 'polypeptide(L)' 'MTSLLEQAFVEASKLPDFQQNMLAKWLLDEIISARKWESTLVDSEDLLAHLADEALTEHQQGKTLILDPDSL' A
#
# COMPACT_ATOMS: atom_id res chain seq x y z
N MET A 1 -5.23 -24.12 1.83
CA MET A 1 -5.22 -22.83 1.11
C MET A 1 -6.68 -22.38 1.02
N THR A 2 -7.01 -21.10 0.83
CA THR A 2 -8.44 -20.75 0.66
C THR A 2 -8.92 -21.32 -0.67
N SER A 3 -10.21 -21.67 -0.79
CA SER A 3 -10.74 -22.22 -2.05
C SER A 3 -10.50 -21.28 -3.24
N LEU A 4 -10.57 -19.97 -3.02
CA LEU A 4 -10.30 -18.96 -4.04
C LEU A 4 -8.82 -18.97 -4.48
N LEU A 5 -7.89 -19.06 -3.52
CA LEU A 5 -6.46 -19.08 -3.84
C LEU A 5 -6.07 -20.38 -4.55
N GLU A 6 -6.69 -21.52 -4.19
CA GLU A 6 -6.53 -22.79 -4.90
C GLU A 6 -6.97 -22.68 -6.36
N GLN A 7 -8.15 -22.12 -6.61
CA GLN A 7 -8.63 -21.89 -7.98
C GLN A 7 -7.69 -20.99 -8.78
N ALA A 8 -7.17 -19.91 -8.17
CA ALA A 8 -6.21 -19.02 -8.82
C ALA A 8 -4.92 -19.74 -9.23
N PHE A 9 -4.35 -20.59 -8.36
CA PHE A 9 -3.17 -21.39 -8.69
C PHE A 9 -3.45 -22.42 -9.79
N VAL A 10 -4.63 -23.06 -9.77
CA VAL A 10 -5.04 -24.00 -10.82
C VAL A 10 -5.09 -23.29 -12.17
N GLU A 11 -5.74 -22.13 -12.28
CA GLU A 11 -5.76 -21.38 -13.54
C GLU A 11 -4.38 -20.86 -13.94
N ALA A 12 -3.59 -20.36 -12.99
CA ALA A 12 -2.22 -19.90 -13.26
C ALA A 12 -1.33 -21.00 -13.83
N SER A 13 -1.44 -22.23 -13.31
CA SER A 13 -0.65 -23.39 -13.76
C SER A 13 -0.92 -23.81 -15.21
N LYS A 14 -2.02 -23.36 -15.82
CA LYS A 14 -2.35 -23.64 -17.22
C LYS A 14 -1.66 -22.68 -18.20
N LEU A 15 -1.07 -21.59 -17.69
CA LEU A 15 -0.36 -20.60 -18.51
C LEU A 15 1.01 -21.13 -18.96
N PRO A 16 1.61 -20.61 -20.04
CA PRO A 16 3.01 -20.90 -20.37
C PRO A 16 3.97 -20.49 -19.25
N ASP A 17 5.08 -21.21 -19.09
CA ASP A 17 6.07 -21.01 -18.02
C ASP A 17 6.51 -19.55 -17.83
N PHE A 18 6.70 -18.82 -18.93
CA PHE A 18 7.07 -17.40 -18.88
C PHE A 18 5.99 -16.56 -18.17
N GLN A 19 4.71 -16.79 -18.48
CA GLN A 19 3.60 -16.08 -17.86
C GLN A 19 3.42 -16.50 -16.40
N GLN A 20 3.61 -17.79 -16.09
CA GLN A 20 3.62 -18.27 -14.70
C GLN A 20 4.68 -17.56 -13.87
N ASN A 21 5.91 -17.47 -14.40
CA ASN A 21 7.02 -16.80 -13.73
C ASN A 21 6.79 -15.29 -13.55
N MET A 22 6.19 -14.62 -14.55
CA MET A 22 5.80 -13.22 -14.40
C MET A 22 4.77 -13.01 -13.29
N LEU A 23 3.73 -13.85 -13.26
CA LEU A 23 2.69 -13.78 -12.23
C LEU A 23 3.26 -14.09 -10.84
N ALA A 24 4.12 -15.11 -10.73
CA ALA A 24 4.79 -15.47 -9.48
C ALA A 24 5.66 -14.33 -8.96
N LYS A 25 6.46 -13.71 -9.83
CA LYS A 25 7.28 -12.55 -9.46
C LYS A 25 6.43 -11.40 -8.94
N TRP A 26 5.39 -11.03 -9.69
CA TRP A 26 4.48 -9.95 -9.28
C TRP A 26 3.83 -10.22 -7.92
N LEU A 27 3.32 -11.44 -7.70
CA LEU A 27 2.67 -11.82 -6.45
C LEU A 27 3.64 -11.79 -5.26
N LEU A 28 4.87 -12.26 -5.45
CA LEU A 28 5.92 -12.22 -4.42
C LEU A 28 6.31 -10.78 -4.09
N ASP A 29 6.50 -9.94 -5.09
CA ASP A 29 6.84 -8.53 -4.92
C ASP A 29 5.73 -7.80 -4.14
N GLU A 30 4.46 -8.06 -4.45
CA GLU A 30 3.31 -7.48 -3.74
C GLU A 30 3.27 -7.92 -2.27
N ILE A 31 3.46 -9.21 -1.97
CA ILE A 31 3.49 -9.72 -0.60
C ILE A 31 4.63 -9.08 0.21
N ILE A 32 5.81 -8.92 -0.39
CA ILE A 32 6.96 -8.29 0.26
C ILE A 32 6.68 -6.80 0.50
N SER A 33 6.12 -6.11 -0.50
CA SER A 33 5.73 -4.70 -0.40
C SER A 33 4.73 -4.49 0.73
N ALA A 34 3.65 -5.28 0.77
CA ALA A 34 2.62 -5.20 1.81
C ALA A 34 3.20 -5.41 3.22
N ARG A 35 4.07 -6.40 3.41
CA ARG A 35 4.74 -6.64 4.69
C ARG A 35 5.65 -5.48 5.11
N LYS A 36 6.38 -4.90 4.16
CA LYS A 36 7.23 -3.73 4.42
C LYS A 36 6.39 -2.53 4.83
N TRP A 37 5.27 -2.29 4.16
CA TRP A 37 4.31 -1.25 4.51
C TRP A 37 3.74 -1.44 5.91
N GLU A 38 3.30 -2.66 6.25
CA GLU A 38 2.79 -2.99 7.58
C GLU A 38 3.83 -2.71 8.67
N SER A 39 5.06 -3.19 8.49
CA SER A 39 6.16 -2.92 9.44
C SER A 39 6.44 -1.43 9.58
N THR A 40 6.53 -0.69 8.46
CA THR A 40 6.86 0.74 8.49
C THR A 40 5.74 1.54 9.14
N LEU A 41 4.48 1.14 8.93
CA LEU A 41 3.32 1.81 9.47
C LEU A 41 3.23 1.64 11.00
N VAL A 42 3.45 0.42 11.51
CA VAL A 42 3.45 0.14 12.96
C VAL A 42 4.48 1.01 13.68
N ASP A 43 5.65 1.22 13.09
CA ASP A 43 6.72 2.03 13.69
C ASP A 43 6.52 3.55 13.52
N SER A 44 5.45 3.98 12.84
CA SER A 44 5.26 5.39 12.44
C SER A 44 4.24 6.18 13.28
N GLU A 45 3.58 5.57 14.27
CA GLU A 45 2.49 6.21 15.05
C GLU A 45 2.90 7.56 15.65
N ASP A 46 4.04 7.61 16.36
CA ASP A 46 4.53 8.85 16.99
C ASP A 46 4.84 9.94 15.96
N LEU A 47 5.45 9.57 14.83
CA LEU A 47 5.77 10.50 13.75
C LEU A 47 4.49 11.04 13.10
N LEU A 48 3.51 10.17 12.83
CA LEU A 48 2.24 10.58 12.26
C LEU A 48 1.43 11.47 13.22
N ALA A 49 1.48 11.19 14.53
CA ALA A 49 0.87 12.04 15.55
C ALA A 49 1.51 13.44 15.56
N HIS A 50 2.84 13.52 15.51
CA HIS A 50 3.55 14.80 15.43
C HIS A 50 3.17 15.59 14.18
N LEU A 51 3.15 14.94 13.01
CA LEU A 51 2.76 15.58 11.76
C LEU A 51 1.30 16.07 11.78
N ALA A 52 0.40 15.33 12.44
CA ALA A 52 -0.98 15.76 12.62
C ALA A 52 -1.09 16.99 13.53
N ASP A 53 -0.36 17.01 14.64
CA ASP A 53 -0.31 18.16 15.56
C ASP A 53 0.27 19.41 14.89
N GLU A 54 1.32 19.26 14.08
CA GLU A 54 1.90 20.33 13.27
C GLU A 54 0.86 20.89 12.28
N ALA A 55 0.20 20.03 11.51
CA ALA A 55 -0.81 20.45 10.54
C ALA A 55 -1.98 21.18 11.21
N LEU A 56 -2.45 20.70 12.37
CA LEU A 56 -3.49 21.37 13.16
C LEU A 56 -3.03 22.74 13.66
N THR A 57 -1.79 22.83 14.14
CA THR A 57 -1.20 24.09 14.62
C THR A 57 -1.10 25.11 13.48
N GLU A 58 -0.64 24.70 12.31
CA GLU A 58 -0.56 25.56 11.13
C GLU A 58 -1.94 26.04 10.68
N HIS A 59 -2.94 25.15 10.70
CA HIS A 59 -4.32 25.51 10.38
C HIS A 59 -4.87 26.57 11.35
N GLN A 60 -4.68 26.37 12.66
CA GLN A 60 -5.10 27.33 13.69
C GLN A 60 -4.39 28.69 13.55
N GLN A 61 -3.16 28.69 13.04
CA GLN A 61 -2.39 29.90 12.75
C GLN A 61 -2.77 30.56 11.41
N GLY A 62 -3.71 30.00 10.65
CA GLY A 62 -4.13 30.51 9.35
C GLY A 62 -3.07 30.33 8.24
N LYS A 63 -2.15 29.37 8.41
CA LYS A 63 -1.06 29.09 7.46
C LYS A 63 -1.45 28.08 6.37
N THR A 64 -2.65 27.51 6.44
CA THR A 64 -3.16 26.53 5.47
C THR A 64 -4.01 27.19 4.39
N LEU A 65 -4.04 26.60 3.19
CA LEU A 65 -4.93 26.98 2.10
C LEU A 65 -6.09 25.99 1.98
N ILE A 66 -7.21 26.45 1.41
CA ILE A 66 -8.31 25.55 1.03
C ILE A 66 -7.81 24.66 -0.11
N LEU A 67 -8.03 23.34 0.01
CA LEU A 67 -7.74 22.40 -1.05
C LEU A 67 -8.72 22.61 -2.21
N ASP A 68 -8.20 22.91 -3.39
CA ASP A 68 -8.94 22.90 -4.65
C ASP A 68 -8.57 21.65 -5.47
N PRO A 69 -9.44 20.62 -5.50
CA PRO A 69 -9.14 19.36 -6.19
C PRO A 69 -8.93 19.49 -7.70
N ASP A 70 -9.50 20.52 -8.33
CA ASP A 70 -9.37 20.74 -9.78
C ASP A 70 -8.00 21.36 -10.14
N SER A 71 -7.21 21.74 -9.13
CA SER A 71 -5.88 22.36 -9.27
C SER A 71 -4.70 21.45 -8.87
N LEU A 72 -4.97 20.20 -8.48
CA LEU A 72 -3.98 19.16 -8.14
C LEU A 72 -3.30 18.57 -9.38
#